data_AF-A0A851GIB1-F1
#
_entry.id   AF-A0A851GIB1-F1
#
_cell.length_a   1.000
_cell.length_b   1.000
_cell.length_c   1.000
_cell.angle_alpha   90.00
_cell.angle_beta   90.00
_cell.angle_gamma   90.00
#
_symmetry.space_group_name_H-M   'P 1'
#
loop_
_entity.id
_entity.type
_entity.pdbx_description
1 polymer ?
#
loop_
_entity_poly.entity_id
_entity_poly.type
_entity_poly.pdbx_seq_one_letter_code
_entity_poly.pdbx_strand_id
1 'polypeptide(L)'
;MQVQIKHLFISTGHNYYGRHGKGAMDYAIEEAESIECVAGSGIVGDRFFDYKPDYKGQITLFDWAVYERVRDEIVKGDLHPRAFRRNVVVEGVDLNTLIDKRFSLGDLELTGSCECAPCYWMDQACAPGTHEFLKGQGGLRARIVQGGELASGVYDLDVLGGV
;
A
#
# COMPACT_ATOMS: atom_id res chain seq x y z
N MET A 1 -2.73 -11.51 -15.47
CA MET A 1 -1.28 -11.72 -15.22
C MET A 1 -1.10 -12.25 -13.81
N GLN A 2 -0.04 -12.99 -13.49
CA GLN A 2 0.13 -13.54 -12.14
C GLN A 2 0.98 -12.61 -11.26
N VAL A 3 0.54 -12.38 -10.03
CA VAL A 3 1.25 -11.58 -9.02
C VAL A 3 1.36 -12.33 -7.71
N GLN A 4 2.34 -11.98 -6.88
CA GLN A 4 2.52 -12.55 -5.55
C GLN A 4 2.33 -11.49 -4.47
N ILE A 5 1.42 -11.73 -3.54
CA ILE A 5 1.30 -10.98 -2.30
C ILE A 5 2.29 -11.54 -1.30
N LYS A 6 3.30 -10.73 -0.98
CA LYS A 6 4.39 -11.07 -0.05
C LYS A 6 4.00 -10.81 1.40
N HIS A 7 3.35 -9.67 1.64
CA HIS A 7 3.03 -9.21 2.99
C HIS A 7 1.70 -8.46 3.01
N LEU A 8 0.98 -8.62 4.11
CA LEU A 8 -0.22 -7.87 4.43
C LEU A 8 -0.02 -7.18 5.78
N PHE A 9 -0.42 -5.91 5.86
CA PHE A 9 -0.19 -5.07 7.01
C PHE A 9 -1.43 -4.26 7.38
N ILE A 10 -1.71 -4.21 8.68
CA ILE A 10 -2.75 -3.38 9.27
C ILE A 10 -2.17 -2.50 10.38
N SER A 11 -2.80 -1.37 10.63
CA SER A 11 -2.39 -0.42 11.66
C SER A 11 -3.63 0.28 12.18
N THR A 12 -3.91 0.21 13.48
CA THR A 12 -5.13 0.79 14.08
C THR A 12 -5.17 2.32 14.08
N GLY A 13 -4.02 2.99 13.90
CA GLY A 13 -3.96 4.45 13.92
C GLY A 13 -2.99 5.10 12.93
N HIS A 14 -3.12 6.41 12.78
CA HIS A 14 -2.28 7.22 11.89
C HIS A 14 -1.06 7.80 12.59
N ASN A 15 0.14 7.45 12.11
CA ASN A 15 1.39 8.05 12.63
C ASN A 15 1.70 9.43 12.06
N TYR A 16 1.33 9.66 10.79
CA TYR A 16 1.77 10.84 10.03
C TYR A 16 0.61 11.67 9.45
N TYR A 17 -0.53 11.04 9.16
CA TYR A 17 -1.65 11.69 8.48
C TYR A 17 -2.23 12.84 9.33
N GLY A 18 -2.38 14.03 8.76
CA GLY A 18 -2.90 15.22 9.46
C GLY A 18 -1.95 15.85 10.47
N ARG A 19 -0.67 15.42 10.52
CA ARG A 19 0.31 15.86 11.53
C ARG A 19 1.45 16.71 10.96
N HIS A 20 1.19 17.51 9.92
CA HIS A 20 2.20 18.42 9.38
C HIS A 20 2.68 19.41 10.45
N GLY A 21 3.99 19.47 10.70
CA GLY A 21 4.59 20.30 11.76
C GLY A 21 4.42 19.78 13.19
N LYS A 22 3.91 18.55 13.38
CA LYS A 22 3.79 17.87 14.68
C LYS A 22 4.64 16.60 14.67
N GLY A 23 5.09 16.14 15.84
CA GLY A 23 5.79 14.85 15.96
C GLY A 23 4.89 13.68 15.53
N ALA A 24 5.50 12.59 15.06
CA ALA A 24 4.80 11.36 14.70
C ALA A 24 4.12 10.70 15.91
N MET A 25 3.05 9.94 15.68
CA MET A 25 2.58 8.96 16.69
C MET A 25 3.32 7.63 16.50
N ASP A 26 3.08 6.69 17.42
CA ASP A 26 3.73 5.39 17.44
C ASP A 26 2.72 4.23 17.39
N TYR A 27 1.73 4.30 16.50
CA TYR A 27 0.88 3.13 16.23
C TYR A 27 1.69 2.09 15.46
N ALA A 28 1.69 0.87 16.01
CA ALA A 28 2.31 -0.30 15.43
C ALA A 28 1.73 -0.62 14.04
N ILE A 29 2.57 -1.23 13.21
CA ILE A 29 2.12 -1.93 12.02
C ILE A 29 2.27 -3.41 12.29
N GLU A 30 1.15 -4.10 12.22
CA GLU A 30 1.04 -5.53 12.44
C GLU A 30 0.97 -6.24 11.10
N GLU A 31 1.71 -7.34 10.99
CA GLU A 31 1.66 -8.23 9.85
C GLU A 31 0.54 -9.23 10.05
N ALA A 32 -0.27 -9.43 9.02
CA ALA A 32 -1.43 -10.31 9.04
C ALA A 32 -1.28 -11.40 7.99
N GLU A 33 -1.81 -12.59 8.26
CA GLU A 33 -1.84 -13.69 7.29
C GLU A 33 -2.91 -13.44 6.21
N SER A 34 -4.03 -12.84 6.61
CA SER A 34 -5.11 -12.36 5.75
C SER A 34 -5.70 -11.04 6.25
N ILE A 35 -6.39 -10.32 5.37
CA ILE A 35 -7.11 -9.08 5.65
C ILE A 35 -8.51 -9.14 5.04
N GLU A 36 -9.48 -8.54 5.73
CA GLU A 36 -10.85 -8.38 5.23
C GLU A 36 -11.02 -7.00 4.58
N CYS A 37 -11.34 -6.99 3.30
CA CYS A 37 -11.54 -5.80 2.48
C CYS A 37 -13.04 -5.55 2.27
N VAL A 38 -13.53 -4.39 2.69
CA VAL A 38 -14.94 -4.00 2.57
C VAL A 38 -15.10 -2.91 1.52
N ALA A 39 -15.97 -3.18 0.54
CA ALA A 39 -16.26 -2.24 -0.54
C ALA A 39 -16.73 -0.89 0.02
N GLY A 40 -16.13 0.20 -0.45
CA GLY A 40 -16.46 1.55 0.01
C GLY A 40 -15.91 1.95 1.39
N SER A 41 -15.45 1.00 2.21
CA SER A 41 -15.06 1.23 3.61
C SER A 41 -13.57 1.07 3.89
N GLY A 42 -12.85 0.20 3.19
CA GLY A 42 -11.43 -0.06 3.45
C GLY A 42 -11.17 -1.44 4.06
N ILE A 43 -10.06 -1.59 4.77
CA ILE A 43 -9.65 -2.85 5.41
C ILE A 43 -10.09 -2.85 6.87
N VAL A 44 -10.81 -3.89 7.31
CA VAL A 44 -11.26 -4.02 8.70
C VAL A 44 -10.05 -3.95 9.65
N GLY A 45 -10.13 -3.09 10.67
CA GLY A 45 -9.06 -2.90 11.66
C GLY A 45 -7.91 -2.00 11.22
N ASP A 46 -7.86 -1.55 9.96
CA ASP A 46 -6.87 -0.55 9.53
C ASP A 46 -7.36 0.89 9.76
N ARG A 47 -6.41 1.79 9.91
CA ARG A 47 -6.57 3.22 10.19
C ARG A 47 -7.48 3.98 9.21
N PHE A 48 -7.65 3.49 7.99
CA PHE A 48 -8.52 4.13 6.99
C PHE A 48 -9.89 3.44 6.83
N PHE A 49 -10.21 2.44 7.67
CA PHE A 49 -11.52 1.82 7.71
C PHE A 49 -12.62 2.83 8.07
N ASP A 50 -13.69 2.87 7.29
CA ASP A 50 -14.84 3.79 7.44
C ASP A 50 -14.44 5.26 7.61
N TYR A 51 -13.26 5.65 7.11
CA TYR A 51 -12.72 6.97 7.36
C TYR A 51 -13.56 8.08 6.71
N LYS A 52 -13.83 7.95 5.40
CA LYS A 52 -14.66 8.90 4.62
C LYS A 52 -15.31 8.20 3.42
N PRO A 53 -16.51 8.64 3.00
CA PRO A 53 -17.11 8.21 1.74
C PRO A 53 -16.18 8.45 0.55
N ASP A 54 -16.09 7.48 -0.36
CA ASP A 54 -15.24 7.51 -1.57
C ASP A 54 -13.75 7.85 -1.29
N TYR A 55 -13.21 7.40 -0.16
CA TYR A 55 -11.81 7.64 0.14
C TYR A 55 -10.89 6.92 -0.85
N LYS A 56 -10.07 7.69 -1.57
CA LYS A 56 -9.15 7.19 -2.61
C LYS A 56 -8.09 6.18 -2.12
N GLY A 57 -7.89 6.08 -0.81
CA GLY A 57 -6.87 5.23 -0.17
C GLY A 57 -7.47 4.22 0.80
N GLN A 58 -8.62 3.64 0.46
CA GLN A 58 -9.24 2.54 1.21
C GLN A 58 -8.28 1.35 1.39
N ILE A 59 -7.41 1.13 0.40
CA ILE A 59 -6.30 0.17 0.45
C ILE A 59 -5.07 0.77 -0.23
N THR A 60 -3.89 0.40 0.25
CA THR A 60 -2.61 0.83 -0.35
C THR A 60 -1.73 -0.35 -0.71
N LEU A 61 -1.17 -0.32 -1.92
CA LEU A 61 -0.26 -1.35 -2.44
C LEU A 61 1.16 -0.79 -2.54
N PHE A 62 2.15 -1.66 -2.39
CA PHE A 62 3.57 -1.37 -2.57
C PHE A 62 4.23 -2.42 -3.43
N ASP A 63 5.11 -1.99 -4.33
CA ASP A 63 5.83 -2.88 -5.23
C ASP A 63 7.06 -3.45 -4.51
N TRP A 64 7.15 -4.77 -4.48
CA TRP A 64 8.29 -5.51 -3.93
C TRP A 64 9.60 -5.14 -4.63
N ALA A 65 9.58 -4.95 -5.95
CA ALA A 65 10.79 -4.58 -6.69
C ALA A 65 11.29 -3.18 -6.27
N VAL A 66 10.38 -2.26 -5.97
CA VAL A 66 10.75 -0.93 -5.43
C VAL A 66 11.32 -1.06 -4.02
N TYR A 67 10.72 -1.91 -3.17
CA TYR A 67 11.24 -2.22 -1.84
C TYR A 67 12.69 -2.72 -1.90
N GLU A 68 12.98 -3.71 -2.76
CA GLU A 68 14.32 -4.28 -2.88
C GLU A 68 15.35 -3.24 -3.31
N ARG A 69 14.99 -2.37 -4.25
CA ARG A 69 15.86 -1.28 -4.68
C ARG A 69 16.12 -0.27 -3.57
N VAL A 70 15.12 0.10 -2.76
CA VAL A 70 15.35 0.97 -1.60
C VAL A 70 16.29 0.29 -0.59
N ARG A 71 16.07 -1.00 -0.30
CA ARG A 71 16.94 -1.78 0.59
C ARG A 71 18.38 -1.79 0.10
N ASP A 72 18.60 -2.08 -1.17
CA ASP A 72 19.93 -2.36 -1.73
C ASP A 72 20.69 -1.09 -2.15
N GLU A 73 19.99 -0.09 -2.69
CA GLU A 73 20.62 1.13 -3.23
C GLU A 73 20.73 2.24 -2.18
N ILE A 74 19.71 2.37 -1.30
CA ILE A 74 19.59 3.49 -0.37
C ILE A 74 19.97 3.10 1.05
N VAL A 75 19.31 2.08 1.62
CA VAL A 75 19.52 1.69 3.03
C VAL A 75 20.81 0.91 3.20
N LYS A 76 21.14 0.01 2.26
CA LYS A 76 22.32 -0.87 2.30
C LYS A 76 22.44 -1.65 3.60
N GLY A 77 21.30 -2.18 4.06
CA GLY A 77 21.20 -2.91 5.33
C GLY A 77 19.80 -3.44 5.57
N ASP A 78 19.51 -3.78 6.83
CA ASP A 78 18.23 -4.34 7.23
C ASP A 78 17.11 -3.29 7.08
N LEU A 79 16.16 -3.59 6.21
CA LEU A 79 14.94 -2.82 6.02
C LEU A 79 13.76 -3.80 6.03
N HIS A 80 12.71 -3.51 6.78
CA HIS A 80 11.50 -4.33 6.76
C HIS A 80 10.40 -3.61 5.95
N PRO A 81 9.61 -4.31 5.10
CA PRO A 81 8.57 -3.69 4.27
C PRO A 81 7.52 -2.87 5.05
N ARG A 82 7.26 -3.22 6.32
CA ARG A 82 6.39 -2.47 7.23
C ARG A 82 6.77 -0.98 7.36
N ALA A 83 8.05 -0.62 7.13
CA ALA A 83 8.55 0.74 7.23
C ALA A 83 7.84 1.70 6.25
N PHE A 84 7.40 1.20 5.09
CA PHE A 84 6.68 1.98 4.07
C PHE A 84 5.21 2.23 4.44
N ARG A 85 4.71 1.55 5.48
CA ARG A 85 3.35 1.66 6.00
C ARG A 85 2.27 1.54 4.94
N ARG A 86 2.44 0.59 4.02
CA ARG A 86 1.46 0.19 3.00
C ARG A 86 0.76 -1.08 3.45
N ASN A 87 -0.47 -1.32 2.98
CA ASN A 87 -1.26 -2.46 3.44
C ASN A 87 -0.90 -3.74 2.73
N VAL A 88 -0.64 -3.70 1.43
CA VAL A 88 -0.34 -4.89 0.62
C VAL A 88 1.00 -4.70 -0.06
N VAL A 89 1.90 -5.66 0.09
CA VAL A 89 3.17 -5.70 -0.66
C VAL A 89 3.05 -6.77 -1.74
N VAL A 90 3.17 -6.35 -2.99
CA VAL A 90 2.94 -7.19 -4.17
C VAL A 90 4.17 -7.23 -5.07
N GLU A 91 4.43 -8.39 -5.65
CA GLU A 91 5.49 -8.62 -6.64
C GLU A 91 4.86 -9.04 -7.98
N GLY A 92 5.49 -8.62 -9.08
CA GLY A 92 5.12 -9.07 -10.43
C GLY A 92 4.23 -8.10 -11.21
N VAL A 93 4.00 -6.88 -10.71
CA VAL A 93 3.22 -5.85 -11.39
C VAL A 93 3.79 -4.45 -11.15
N ASP A 94 3.89 -3.65 -12.21
CA ASP A 94 4.14 -2.22 -12.08
C ASP A 94 2.85 -1.51 -11.66
N LEU A 95 2.81 -1.09 -10.40
CA LEU A 95 1.66 -0.44 -9.79
C LEU A 95 1.25 0.87 -10.47
N ASN A 96 2.17 1.56 -11.14
CA ASN A 96 1.83 2.79 -11.86
C ASN A 96 0.94 2.53 -13.07
N THR A 97 1.02 1.33 -13.67
CA THR A 97 0.17 0.94 -14.81
C THR A 97 -1.30 0.74 -14.43
N LEU A 98 -1.57 0.61 -13.12
CA LEU A 98 -2.92 0.40 -12.57
C LEU A 98 -3.59 1.71 -12.15
N ILE A 99 -2.90 2.85 -12.23
CA ILE A 99 -3.48 4.17 -11.94
C ILE A 99 -4.59 4.46 -12.97
N ASP A 100 -5.74 4.91 -12.48
CA ASP A 100 -6.96 5.16 -13.25
C ASP A 100 -7.47 3.92 -14.01
N LYS A 101 -7.17 2.73 -13.48
CA LYS A 101 -7.66 1.44 -13.97
C LYS A 101 -8.49 0.72 -12.92
N ARG A 102 -9.48 -0.02 -13.39
CA ARG A 102 -10.16 -1.06 -12.61
C ARG A 102 -9.45 -2.37 -12.86
N PHE A 103 -9.16 -3.13 -11.81
CA PHE A 103 -8.48 -4.41 -11.90
C PHE A 103 -8.99 -5.37 -10.83
N SER A 104 -8.96 -6.67 -11.13
CA SER A 104 -9.21 -7.72 -10.15
C SER A 104 -7.90 -8.16 -9.49
N LEU A 105 -7.98 -8.64 -8.26
CA LEU A 105 -6.90 -9.32 -7.55
C LEU A 105 -7.52 -10.43 -6.70
N GLY A 106 -7.53 -11.66 -7.23
CA GLY A 106 -8.37 -12.73 -6.69
C GLY A 106 -9.85 -12.34 -6.75
N ASP A 107 -10.56 -12.44 -5.63
CA ASP A 107 -11.99 -12.11 -5.53
C ASP A 107 -12.26 -10.61 -5.34
N LEU A 108 -11.21 -9.81 -5.14
CA LEU A 108 -11.32 -8.37 -4.96
C LEU A 108 -11.36 -7.67 -6.32
N GLU A 109 -12.17 -6.62 -6.40
CA GLU A 109 -12.08 -5.65 -7.49
C GLU A 109 -11.69 -4.29 -6.95
N LEU A 110 -10.64 -3.70 -7.53
CA LEU A 110 -10.03 -2.47 -7.09
C LEU A 110 -10.00 -1.43 -8.21
N THR A 111 -10.06 -0.16 -7.82
CA THR A 111 -9.81 0.97 -8.71
C THR A 111 -8.57 1.72 -8.25
N GLY A 112 -7.50 1.65 -9.06
CA GLY A 112 -6.28 2.41 -8.82
C GLY A 112 -6.56 3.91 -8.94
N SER A 113 -6.29 4.67 -7.88
CA SER A 113 -6.75 6.05 -7.75
C SER A 113 -5.66 7.08 -7.97
N CYS A 114 -4.48 6.86 -7.40
CA CYS A 114 -3.31 7.70 -7.64
C CYS A 114 -2.06 7.08 -7.02
N GLU A 115 -0.89 7.62 -7.39
CA GLU A 115 0.36 7.34 -6.70
C GLU A 115 0.24 7.67 -5.20
N CYS A 116 0.77 6.80 -4.36
CA CYS A 116 0.94 7.08 -2.94
C CYS A 116 2.21 7.89 -2.70
N ALA A 117 2.14 9.19 -3.05
CA ALA A 117 3.25 10.14 -2.94
C ALA A 117 3.99 10.00 -1.59
N PRO A 118 5.32 9.86 -1.61
CA PRO A 118 6.10 9.66 -0.40
C PRO A 118 6.04 10.91 0.49
N CYS A 119 6.15 10.71 1.81
CA CYS A 119 6.25 11.80 2.76
C CYS A 119 7.72 11.98 3.17
N TYR A 120 8.12 13.19 3.57
CA TYR A 120 9.48 13.46 4.07
C TYR A 120 9.87 12.56 5.26
N TRP A 121 8.88 12.05 6.02
CA TRP A 121 9.10 11.07 7.08
C TRP A 121 9.76 9.77 6.60
N MET A 122 9.72 9.46 5.30
CA MET A 122 10.39 8.28 4.75
C MET A 122 11.91 8.33 4.90
N ASP A 123 12.50 9.53 4.89
CA ASP A 123 13.94 9.67 5.15
C ASP A 123 14.30 9.28 6.58
N GLN A 124 13.38 9.51 7.53
CA GLN A 124 13.57 9.13 8.93
C GLN A 124 13.20 7.67 9.18
N ALA A 125 12.18 7.16 8.48
CA ALA A 125 11.70 5.79 8.66
C ALA A 125 12.61 4.73 8.04
N CYS A 126 13.28 5.05 6.92
CA CYS A 126 14.16 4.13 6.21
C CYS A 126 15.62 4.62 6.23
N ALA A 127 15.93 5.64 5.43
CA ALA A 127 17.24 6.26 5.35
C ALA A 127 17.16 7.59 4.57
N PRO A 128 18.06 8.55 4.80
CA PRO A 128 18.14 9.78 4.01
C PRO A 128 18.19 9.49 2.50
N GLY A 129 17.34 10.16 1.72
CA GLY A 129 17.23 9.98 0.27
C GLY A 129 16.12 9.03 -0.17
N THR A 130 15.48 8.33 0.77
CA THR A 130 14.32 7.46 0.48
C THR A 130 13.13 8.26 -0.05
N HIS A 131 12.87 9.44 0.51
CA HIS A 131 11.79 10.32 0.06
C HIS A 131 11.95 10.71 -1.42
N GLU A 132 13.16 11.12 -1.83
CA GLU A 132 13.45 11.47 -3.21
C GLU A 132 13.38 10.25 -4.13
N PHE A 133 13.93 9.12 -3.70
CA PHE A 133 13.90 7.88 -4.46
C PHE A 133 12.47 7.41 -4.75
N LEU A 134 11.56 7.52 -3.79
CA LEU A 134 10.19 7.03 -3.93
C LEU A 134 9.29 7.91 -4.79
N LYS A 135 9.74 9.07 -5.28
CA LYS A 135 8.93 9.93 -6.16
C LYS A 135 8.60 9.19 -7.46
N GLY A 136 7.32 9.05 -7.77
CA GLY A 136 6.84 8.30 -8.94
C GLY A 136 6.76 6.79 -8.72
N GLN A 137 7.11 6.29 -7.54
CA GLN A 137 7.10 4.85 -7.22
C GLN A 137 6.76 4.58 -5.74
N GLY A 138 6.04 5.49 -5.08
CA GLY A 138 5.67 5.39 -3.66
C GLY A 138 4.59 4.34 -3.33
N GLY A 139 4.14 3.59 -4.34
CA GLY A 139 3.03 2.64 -4.29
C GLY A 139 1.73 3.19 -4.88
N LEU A 140 0.66 2.42 -4.78
CA LEU A 140 -0.66 2.75 -5.33
C LEU A 140 -1.68 2.91 -4.22
N ARG A 141 -2.50 3.97 -4.29
CA ARG A 141 -3.74 4.06 -3.53
C ARG A 141 -4.88 3.53 -4.38
N ALA A 142 -5.71 2.67 -3.81
CA ALA A 142 -6.87 2.13 -4.52
C ALA A 142 -8.13 2.20 -3.66
N ARG A 143 -9.25 2.16 -4.38
CA ARG A 143 -10.60 1.96 -3.82
C ARG A 143 -11.00 0.51 -3.99
N ILE A 144 -11.79 0.02 -3.04
CA ILE A 144 -12.36 -1.32 -3.04
C ILE A 144 -13.76 -1.21 -3.66
N VAL A 145 -13.92 -1.76 -4.86
CA VAL A 145 -15.19 -1.82 -5.59
C VAL A 145 -15.96 -3.07 -5.19
N GLN A 146 -15.26 -4.20 -5.10
CA GLN A 146 -15.78 -5.46 -4.57
C GLN A 146 -14.87 -5.91 -3.43
N GLY A 147 -15.49 -6.15 -2.27
CA GLY A 147 -14.82 -6.63 -1.07
C GLY A 147 -14.62 -8.14 -1.08
N GLY A 148 -13.81 -8.62 -0.15
CA GLY A 148 -13.45 -10.03 0.00
C GLY A 148 -12.31 -10.20 0.99
N GLU A 149 -11.88 -11.44 1.18
CA GLU A 149 -10.69 -11.75 1.98
C GLU A 149 -9.47 -11.83 1.06
N LEU A 150 -8.35 -11.24 1.50
CA LEU A 150 -7.08 -11.29 0.80
C LEU A 150 -6.03 -11.89 1.72
N ALA A 151 -5.34 -12.93 1.29
CA ALA A 151 -4.27 -13.59 2.04
C ALA A 151 -2.92 -13.44 1.34
N SER A 152 -1.86 -13.84 2.02
CA SER A 152 -0.54 -13.96 1.40
C SER A 152 -0.55 -15.11 0.40
N GLY A 153 -0.01 -14.93 -0.80
CA GLY A 153 -0.10 -15.97 -1.82
C GLY A 153 0.03 -15.46 -3.25
N VAL A 154 -0.26 -16.35 -4.19
CA VAL A 154 -0.19 -16.08 -5.62
C VAL A 154 -1.61 -15.88 -6.15
N TYR A 155 -1.81 -14.81 -6.90
CA TYR A 155 -3.11 -14.40 -7.41
C TYR A 155 -3.03 -14.04 -8.90
N ASP A 156 -4.13 -14.21 -9.60
CA ASP A 156 -4.33 -13.60 -10.90
C ASP A 156 -4.79 -12.15 -10.72
N LEU A 157 -4.18 -11.26 -11.50
CA LEU A 157 -4.50 -9.85 -11.62
C LEU A 157 -4.90 -9.56 -13.07
N ASP A 158 -6.15 -9.14 -13.26
CA ASP A 158 -6.66 -8.77 -14.58
C ASP A 158 -7.11 -7.32 -14.61
N VAL A 159 -6.65 -6.58 -15.61
CA VAL A 159 -7.07 -5.20 -15.83
C VAL A 159 -8.40 -5.21 -16.56
N LEU A 160 -9.46 -4.80 -15.85
CA LEU A 160 -10.85 -4.84 -16.32
C LEU A 160 -11.22 -3.64 -17.20
N GLY A 161 -10.46 -2.53 -17.12
CA GLY A 161 -10.67 -1.35 -17.96
C GLY A 161 -10.16 -0.05 -17.36
N GLY A 162 -10.37 1.06 -18.07
CA GLY A 162 -10.18 2.41 -17.52
C GLY A 162 -11.35 2.84 -16.63
N VAL A 163 -11.06 3.73 -15.68
CA VAL A 163 -12.07 4.34 -14.79
C VAL A 163 -12.46 5.72 -15.30
#